data_AF-A0A7R9I1H7-F1
#
_entry.id   AF-A0A7R9I1H7-F1
#
_cell.length_a   1.000
_cell.length_b   1.000
_cell.length_c   1.000
_cell.angle_alpha   90.00
_cell.angle_beta   90.00
_cell.angle_gamma   90.00
#
_symmetry.space_group_name_H-M   'P 1'
#
loop_
_entity.id
_entity.type
_entity.pdbx_description
1 polymer ?
#
loop_
_entity_poly.entity_id
_entity_poly.type
_entity_poly.pdbx_seq_one_letter_code
_entity_poly.pdbx_strand_id
1 'polypeptide(L)'
;MACCLSEEAKEQKRINQEIERQLRRDKRDARRELKLLLLGTGESGKSTFIKQMRIIHGSGYTDEDKRGFIKLVYQNIFMAMQSMIRAMDLLKIQYGDSSNIEKAELIRSVDFETVTTFESPYVEAIKDLWSDAGIQECYDRRREYQLTDSAKYYLMEIDRVADPKYLPTEQDILRVRVPTTGIIEYPFDLEEIRFSYLSDLERIEEADFLPTEQDILRARAPTTGIIEYPFDLDSIIFRMVDVGGQRSERRKWIHCFENVTSIIFLVALSEYDQILFESENENRMEESKALFKTIITYPWFQHSSVILFLNKKDLLEEKIMYSHLVDYFPEYDGPKQDSKKAMEYMLQVYLTQNPDPERSCYSHFTCATGPQRDAIAAREFILRMFVDLNPDSEKIIYSHFTCATVGVKLCISVFTLFCGLFLYNTIILFILYYNQSVNKVHVEYLKKTFLGNCFFFTLGFFVLLSDTENIRFVFAAVKDTILQSNLKEYNLV
;
A
#
# COMPACT_ATOMS: atom_id res chain seq x y z
N MET A 1 -14.53 62.50 21.43
CA MET A 1 -14.09 61.72 22.62
C MET A 1 -13.52 60.40 22.15
N ALA A 2 -12.23 60.37 21.87
CA ALA A 2 -11.49 59.14 21.57
C ALA A 2 -10.97 58.59 22.91
N CYS A 3 -11.57 57.50 23.38
CA CYS A 3 -11.16 56.84 24.62
C CYS A 3 -9.84 56.12 24.37
N CYS A 4 -8.77 56.59 25.00
CA CYS A 4 -7.47 55.93 25.03
C CYS A 4 -7.62 54.59 25.75
N LEU A 5 -7.80 53.50 24.99
CA LEU A 5 -7.68 52.14 25.52
C LEU A 5 -6.32 52.03 26.21
N SER A 6 -6.30 51.52 27.44
CA SER A 6 -5.05 51.21 28.15
C SER A 6 -4.20 50.26 27.31
N GLU A 7 -2.87 50.32 27.45
CA GLU A 7 -1.97 49.40 26.74
C GLU A 7 -2.33 47.93 27.01
N GLU A 8 -2.80 47.61 28.23
CA GLU A 8 -3.35 46.30 28.57
C GLU A 8 -4.60 45.93 27.76
N ALA A 9 -5.54 46.86 27.55
CA ALA A 9 -6.75 46.62 26.76
C ALA A 9 -6.43 46.47 25.25
N LYS A 10 -5.39 47.14 24.75
CA LYS A 10 -4.89 46.95 23.38
C LYS A 10 -4.24 45.57 23.22
N GLU A 11 -3.43 45.14 24.18
CA GLU A 11 -2.77 43.84 24.15
C GLU A 11 -3.78 42.69 24.30
N GLN A 12 -4.76 42.81 25.21
CA GLN A 12 -5.87 41.84 25.30
C GLN A 12 -6.66 41.73 24.01
N LYS A 13 -6.91 42.86 23.32
CA LYS A 13 -7.59 42.84 22.02
C LYS A 13 -6.74 42.17 20.94
N ARG A 14 -5.42 42.35 20.97
CA ARG A 14 -4.48 41.67 20.04
C ARG A 14 -4.46 40.17 20.29
N ILE A 15 -4.34 39.74 21.55
CA ILE A 15 -4.37 38.33 21.95
C ILE A 15 -5.70 37.70 21.56
N ASN A 16 -6.84 38.36 21.83
CA ASN A 16 -8.15 37.84 21.46
C ASN A 16 -8.33 37.72 19.94
N GLN A 17 -7.81 38.68 19.16
CA GLN A 17 -7.80 38.58 17.70
C GLN A 17 -6.94 37.42 17.20
N GLU A 18 -5.81 37.14 17.85
CA GLU A 18 -4.96 36.01 17.49
C GLU A 18 -5.62 34.67 17.84
N ILE A 19 -6.26 34.58 19.01
CA ILE A 19 -7.06 33.41 19.41
C ILE A 19 -8.20 33.18 18.42
N GLU A 20 -8.95 34.23 18.03
CA GLU A 20 -10.03 34.10 17.04
C GLU A 20 -9.51 33.67 15.67
N ARG A 21 -8.32 34.14 15.25
CA ARG A 21 -7.68 33.68 14.01
C ARG A 21 -7.30 32.21 14.11
N GLN A 22 -6.72 31.78 15.24
CA GLN A 22 -6.35 30.38 15.46
C GLN A 22 -7.59 29.48 15.44
N LEU A 23 -8.65 29.84 16.17
CA LEU A 23 -9.91 29.10 16.18
C LEU A 23 -10.56 28.98 14.80
N ARG A 24 -10.46 30.03 13.96
CA ARG A 24 -10.96 29.97 12.58
C ARG A 24 -10.13 29.03 11.70
N ARG A 25 -8.81 28.99 11.89
CA ARG A 25 -7.92 28.03 11.21
C ARG A 25 -8.24 26.61 11.66
N ASP A 26 -8.24 26.36 12.97
CA ASP A 26 -8.54 25.04 13.54
C ASP A 26 -9.91 24.53 13.07
N LYS A 27 -10.93 25.40 13.00
CA LYS A 27 -12.25 25.04 12.48
C LYS A 27 -12.25 24.74 10.97
N ARG A 28 -11.41 25.41 10.18
CA ARG A 28 -11.23 25.13 8.74
C ARG A 28 -10.53 23.79 8.54
N ASP A 29 -9.50 23.51 9.32
CA ASP A 29 -8.71 22.28 9.23
C ASP A 29 -9.52 21.07 9.74
N ALA A 30 -10.23 21.22 10.87
CA ALA A 30 -11.14 20.19 11.38
C ALA A 30 -12.29 19.85 10.41
N ARG A 31 -12.69 20.79 9.53
CA ARG A 31 -13.68 20.50 8.47
C ARG A 31 -13.10 19.67 7.32
N ARG A 32 -11.79 19.75 7.07
CA ARG A 32 -11.05 19.05 6.00
C ARG A 32 -10.48 17.72 6.45
N GLU A 33 -10.49 17.49 7.76
CA GLU A 33 -9.95 16.28 8.34
C GLU A 33 -10.92 15.10 8.17
N LEU A 34 -10.42 14.00 7.61
CA LEU A 34 -11.11 12.70 7.57
C LEU A 34 -10.45 11.75 8.57
N LYS A 35 -11.20 11.38 9.60
CA LYS A 35 -10.71 10.51 10.66
C LYS A 35 -10.97 9.05 10.31
N LEU A 36 -9.88 8.29 10.16
CA LEU A 36 -9.88 6.86 9.88
C LEU A 36 -9.51 6.09 11.14
N LEU A 37 -10.41 5.24 11.62
CA LEU A 37 -10.18 4.44 12.81
C LEU A 37 -9.77 3.02 12.44
N LEU A 38 -8.54 2.61 12.80
CA LEU A 38 -8.04 1.26 12.54
C LEU A 38 -8.41 0.33 13.68
N LEU A 39 -9.27 -0.64 13.42
CA LEU A 39 -9.74 -1.63 14.39
C LEU A 39 -9.36 -3.04 13.97
N GLY A 40 -9.42 -3.97 14.91
CA GLY A 40 -9.14 -5.40 14.69
C GLY A 40 -8.43 -6.05 15.86
N THR A 41 -8.37 -7.37 15.87
CA THR A 41 -7.71 -8.18 16.93
C THR A 41 -6.21 -7.91 17.03
N GLY A 42 -5.58 -8.39 18.10
CA GLY A 42 -4.12 -8.36 18.23
C GLY A 42 -3.44 -8.95 16.99
N GLU A 43 -2.32 -8.35 16.55
CA GLU A 43 -1.51 -8.82 15.42
C GLU A 43 -2.21 -8.87 14.05
N SER A 44 -3.41 -8.30 13.89
CA SER A 44 -4.10 -8.25 12.59
C SER A 44 -3.39 -7.40 11.51
N GLY A 45 -2.38 -6.62 11.92
CA GLY A 45 -1.53 -5.82 11.03
C GLY A 45 -1.82 -4.31 11.03
N LYS A 46 -2.59 -3.79 11.99
CA LYS A 46 -2.92 -2.34 12.11
C LYS A 46 -1.68 -1.45 12.06
N SER A 47 -0.72 -1.68 12.95
CA SER A 47 0.50 -0.87 13.02
C SER A 47 1.38 -1.07 11.78
N THR A 48 1.38 -2.25 11.16
CA THR A 48 2.08 -2.47 9.87
C THR A 48 1.46 -1.63 8.75
N PHE A 49 0.13 -1.54 8.72
CA PHE A 49 -0.57 -0.68 7.77
C PHE A 49 -0.23 0.80 7.97
N ILE A 50 -0.16 1.29 9.22
CA ILE A 50 0.31 2.66 9.51
C ILE A 50 1.74 2.88 9.05
N LYS A 51 2.65 1.93 9.33
CA LYS A 51 4.06 2.03 8.89
C LYS A 51 4.15 2.14 7.36
N GLN A 52 3.35 1.37 6.62
CA GLN A 52 3.25 1.49 5.15
C GLN A 52 2.77 2.88 4.71
N MET A 53 1.74 3.43 5.38
CA MET A 53 1.24 4.77 5.06
C MET A 53 2.30 5.84 5.33
N ARG A 54 3.12 5.69 6.38
CA ARG A 54 4.28 6.57 6.64
C ARG A 54 5.34 6.46 5.54
N ILE A 55 5.58 5.28 4.99
CA ILE A 55 6.54 5.08 3.88
C ILE A 55 6.03 5.74 2.59
N ILE A 56 4.73 5.60 2.28
CA ILE A 56 4.16 6.05 1.01
C ILE A 56 3.82 7.55 1.02
N HIS A 57 3.35 8.09 2.16
CA HIS A 57 2.83 9.45 2.28
C HIS A 57 3.58 10.33 3.27
N GLY A 58 4.33 9.74 4.19
CA GLY A 58 5.14 10.50 5.13
C GLY A 58 6.53 10.79 4.58
N SER A 59 7.40 11.28 5.46
CA SER A 59 8.83 11.42 5.21
C SER A 59 9.59 10.08 5.17
N GLY A 60 8.88 8.95 5.20
CA GLY A 60 9.46 7.63 5.36
C GLY A 60 10.15 7.45 6.72
N TYR A 61 11.23 6.68 6.71
CA TYR A 61 12.09 6.46 7.87
C TYR A 61 13.50 6.96 7.57
N THR A 62 13.96 7.94 8.35
CA THR A 62 15.36 8.40 8.28
C THR A 62 16.29 7.32 8.84
N ASP A 63 17.60 7.46 8.61
CA ASP A 63 18.55 6.52 9.18
C ASP A 63 18.59 6.62 10.72
N GLU A 64 18.28 7.78 11.29
CA GLU A 64 18.10 7.97 12.72
C GLU A 64 16.86 7.22 13.23
N ASP A 65 15.74 7.29 12.51
CA ASP A 65 14.54 6.50 12.83
C ASP A 65 14.85 5.00 12.79
N LYS A 66 15.52 4.53 11.72
CA LYS A 66 15.90 3.12 11.52
C LYS A 66 16.77 2.61 12.66
N ARG A 67 17.75 3.40 13.13
CA ARG A 67 18.60 3.02 14.28
C ARG A 67 17.79 2.78 15.56
N GLY A 68 16.69 3.53 15.76
CA GLY A 68 15.76 3.30 16.87
C GLY A 68 15.10 1.91 16.87
N PHE A 69 15.01 1.26 15.71
CA PHE A 69 14.43 -0.08 15.57
C PHE A 69 15.42 -1.23 15.79
N ILE A 70 16.74 -0.96 15.84
CA ILE A 70 17.77 -2.00 16.01
C ILE A 70 17.50 -2.82 17.27
N LYS A 71 17.33 -2.12 18.41
CA LYS A 71 17.02 -2.75 19.69
C LYS A 71 15.79 -3.65 19.57
N LEU A 72 14.71 -3.12 19.01
CA LEU A 72 13.43 -3.82 18.89
C LEU A 72 13.56 -5.10 18.04
N VAL A 73 14.35 -5.08 16.98
CA VAL A 73 14.62 -6.27 16.16
C VAL A 73 15.31 -7.36 16.99
N TYR A 74 16.34 -7.01 17.78
CA TYR A 74 17.00 -7.99 18.66
C TYR A 74 16.02 -8.59 19.67
N GLN A 75 15.24 -7.74 20.35
CA GLN A 75 14.23 -8.19 21.31
C GLN A 75 13.23 -9.16 20.67
N ASN A 76 12.82 -8.90 19.43
CA ASN A 76 11.90 -9.75 18.68
C ASN A 76 12.51 -11.13 18.36
N ILE A 77 13.80 -11.18 18.01
CA ILE A 77 14.51 -12.44 17.75
C ILE A 77 14.61 -13.28 19.02
N PHE A 78 15.04 -12.68 20.13
CA PHE A 78 15.12 -13.37 21.42
C PHE A 78 13.74 -13.87 21.86
N MET A 79 12.72 -13.02 21.79
CA MET A 79 11.35 -13.39 22.13
C MET A 79 10.84 -14.57 21.28
N ALA A 80 11.12 -14.56 19.97
CA ALA A 80 10.73 -15.66 19.07
C ALA A 80 11.43 -16.96 19.43
N MET A 81 12.76 -16.94 19.61
CA MET A 81 13.53 -18.14 19.94
C MET A 81 13.14 -18.69 21.32
N GLN A 82 12.99 -17.84 22.34
CA GLN A 82 12.52 -18.25 23.66
C GLN A 82 11.11 -18.85 23.62
N SER A 83 10.21 -18.33 22.79
CA SER A 83 8.87 -18.89 22.62
C SER A 83 8.93 -20.30 22.03
N MET A 84 9.79 -20.54 21.04
CA MET A 84 10.00 -21.88 20.47
C MET A 84 10.65 -22.84 21.48
N ILE A 85 11.64 -22.38 22.26
CA ILE A 85 12.27 -23.18 23.32
C ILE A 85 11.23 -23.61 24.37
N ARG A 86 10.35 -22.70 24.82
CA ARG A 86 9.26 -23.06 25.74
C ARG A 86 8.26 -24.02 25.10
N ALA A 87 7.98 -23.85 23.81
CA ALA A 87 7.09 -24.74 23.08
C ALA A 87 7.67 -26.16 22.91
N MET A 88 8.99 -26.32 22.77
CA MET A 88 9.64 -27.64 22.81
C MET A 88 9.30 -28.39 24.09
N ASP A 89 9.40 -27.70 25.24
CA ASP A 89 9.11 -28.27 26.56
C ASP A 89 7.62 -28.65 26.70
N LEU A 90 6.72 -27.86 26.13
CA LEU A 90 5.28 -28.06 26.17
C LEU A 90 4.83 -29.20 25.25
N LEU A 91 5.34 -29.23 24.02
CA LEU A 91 5.04 -30.22 22.99
C LEU A 91 5.85 -31.51 23.13
N LYS A 92 6.78 -31.56 24.09
CA LYS A 92 7.68 -32.68 24.38
C LYS A 92 8.54 -33.08 23.17
N ILE A 93 8.98 -32.09 22.40
CA ILE A 93 9.89 -32.28 21.27
C ILE A 93 11.32 -32.29 21.81
N GLN A 94 12.13 -33.24 21.34
CA GLN A 94 13.54 -33.34 21.72
C GLN A 94 14.41 -32.56 20.74
N TYR A 95 15.51 -31.99 21.23
CA TYR A 95 16.53 -31.40 20.37
C TYR A 95 17.17 -32.48 19.49
N GLY A 96 17.47 -32.14 18.24
CA GLY A 96 18.20 -33.02 17.33
C GLY A 96 19.65 -33.22 17.78
N ASP A 97 20.28 -32.16 18.31
CA ASP A 97 21.59 -32.22 18.95
C ASP A 97 21.50 -31.92 20.45
N SER A 98 22.02 -32.84 21.27
CA SER A 98 22.14 -32.68 22.72
C SER A 98 22.91 -31.42 23.15
N SER A 99 23.86 -30.93 22.34
CA SER A 99 24.61 -29.69 22.63
C SER A 99 23.72 -28.45 22.63
N ASN A 100 22.58 -28.50 21.93
CA ASN A 100 21.64 -27.39 21.85
C ASN A 100 20.84 -27.18 23.14
N ILE A 101 20.86 -28.14 24.08
CA ILE A 101 20.24 -27.98 25.40
C ILE A 101 20.91 -26.84 26.17
N GLU A 102 22.25 -26.80 26.18
CA GLU A 102 23.01 -25.74 26.87
C GLU A 102 22.81 -24.37 26.19
N LYS A 103 22.76 -24.35 24.85
CA LYS A 103 22.47 -23.14 24.07
C LYS A 103 21.06 -22.63 24.31
N ALA A 104 20.07 -23.53 24.42
CA ALA A 104 18.71 -23.15 24.76
C ALA A 104 18.63 -22.54 26.16
N GLU A 105 19.36 -23.08 27.13
CA GLU A 105 19.41 -22.52 28.49
C GLU A 105 20.07 -21.13 28.52
N LEU A 106 21.14 -20.94 27.73
CA LEU A 106 21.75 -19.63 27.53
C LEU A 106 20.72 -18.61 27.03
N ILE A 107 19.98 -18.94 25.95
CA ILE A 107 18.96 -18.03 25.38
C ILE A 107 17.78 -17.83 26.35
N ARG A 108 17.37 -18.87 27.08
CA ARG A 108 16.30 -18.82 28.08
C ARG A 108 16.63 -17.87 29.24
N SER A 109 17.91 -17.77 29.62
CA SER A 109 18.37 -16.92 30.73
C SER A 109 18.39 -15.42 30.42
N VAL A 110 18.33 -15.04 29.13
CA VAL A 110 18.38 -13.64 28.70
C VAL A 110 17.02 -12.98 28.95
N ASP A 111 17.04 -11.83 29.63
CA ASP A 111 15.88 -10.94 29.62
C ASP A 111 15.83 -10.16 28.31
N PHE A 112 14.92 -10.55 27.41
CA PHE A 112 14.82 -9.94 26.10
C PHE A 112 14.39 -8.47 26.17
N GLU A 113 13.73 -7.98 27.23
CA GLU A 113 13.28 -6.58 27.31
C GLU A 113 14.45 -5.59 27.50
N THR A 114 15.56 -6.07 28.05
CA THR A 114 16.75 -5.25 28.33
C THR A 114 17.86 -5.40 27.28
N VAL A 115 17.71 -6.30 26.31
CA VAL A 115 18.68 -6.50 25.22
C VAL A 115 18.92 -5.22 24.43
N THR A 116 20.18 -4.85 24.27
CA THR A 116 20.65 -3.70 23.45
C THR A 116 21.71 -4.09 22.43
N THR A 117 22.47 -5.16 22.68
CA THR A 117 23.51 -5.70 21.80
C THR A 117 23.13 -7.08 21.28
N PHE A 118 23.71 -7.48 20.15
CA PHE A 118 23.51 -8.79 19.56
C PHE A 118 24.87 -9.45 19.34
N GLU A 119 25.39 -10.05 20.42
CA GLU A 119 26.77 -10.52 20.51
C GLU A 119 26.92 -11.98 20.08
N SER A 120 28.13 -12.33 19.62
CA SER A 120 28.48 -13.65 19.07
C SER A 120 28.02 -14.88 19.89
N PRO A 121 28.15 -14.96 21.23
CA PRO A 121 27.69 -16.16 21.95
C PRO A 121 26.18 -16.40 21.80
N TYR A 122 25.38 -15.34 21.68
CA TYR A 122 23.95 -15.46 21.46
C TYR A 122 23.61 -15.70 19.99
N VAL A 123 24.31 -15.04 19.08
CA VAL A 123 24.11 -15.20 17.62
C VAL A 123 24.37 -16.64 17.20
N GLU A 124 25.51 -17.21 17.60
CA GLU A 124 25.86 -18.60 17.28
C GLU A 124 24.89 -19.59 17.94
N ALA A 125 24.50 -19.34 19.20
CA ALA A 125 23.50 -20.17 19.87
C ALA A 125 22.15 -20.17 19.12
N ILE A 126 21.66 -19.00 18.68
CA ILE A 126 20.40 -18.90 17.94
C ILE A 126 20.52 -19.54 16.55
N LYS A 127 21.68 -19.42 15.88
CA LYS A 127 21.93 -20.08 14.58
C LYS A 127 21.90 -21.60 14.70
N ASP A 128 22.57 -22.14 15.71
CA ASP A 128 22.62 -23.57 15.96
C ASP A 128 21.25 -24.11 16.37
N LEU A 129 20.54 -23.38 17.24
CA LEU A 129 19.16 -23.72 17.61
C LEU A 129 18.23 -23.67 16.41
N TRP A 130 18.31 -22.65 15.58
CA TRP A 130 17.45 -22.56 14.39
C TRP A 130 17.74 -23.68 13.39
N SER A 131 18.98 -24.15 13.30
CA SER A 131 19.37 -25.28 12.44
C SER A 131 19.02 -26.65 13.04
N ASP A 132 18.57 -26.71 14.29
CA ASP A 132 18.20 -27.94 14.98
C ASP A 132 16.89 -28.53 14.43
N ALA A 133 16.89 -29.84 14.17
CA ALA A 133 15.72 -30.53 13.63
C ALA A 133 14.49 -30.45 14.56
N GLY A 134 14.69 -30.50 15.88
CA GLY A 134 13.62 -30.39 16.86
C GLY A 134 13.03 -28.98 16.89
N ILE A 135 13.86 -27.94 16.81
CA ILE A 135 13.37 -26.55 16.70
C ILE A 135 12.63 -26.31 15.38
N GLN A 136 13.09 -26.89 14.27
CA GLN A 136 12.37 -26.82 12.99
C GLN A 136 11.00 -27.52 13.09
N GLU A 137 10.93 -28.72 13.70
CA GLU A 137 9.66 -29.41 13.96
C GLU A 137 8.73 -28.54 14.84
N CYS A 138 9.27 -27.92 15.88
CA CYS A 138 8.54 -27.00 16.75
C CYS A 138 7.97 -25.82 15.95
N TYR A 139 8.78 -25.20 15.08
CA TYR A 139 8.35 -24.13 14.20
C TYR A 139 7.25 -24.56 13.20
N ASP A 140 7.30 -25.78 12.68
CA ASP A 140 6.24 -26.31 11.82
C ASP A 140 4.91 -26.47 12.57
N ARG A 141 4.99 -26.70 13.89
CA ARG A 141 3.85 -26.76 14.82
C ARG A 141 3.50 -25.42 15.47
N ARG A 142 4.01 -24.29 14.95
CA ARG A 142 3.76 -22.92 15.46
C ARG A 142 2.30 -22.47 15.54
N ARG A 143 1.34 -23.25 15.06
CA ARG A 143 -0.10 -23.00 15.26
C ARG A 143 -0.57 -23.41 16.67
N GLU A 144 0.16 -24.30 17.34
CA GLU A 144 -0.17 -24.86 18.66
C GLU A 144 0.28 -23.96 19.82
N TYR A 145 1.07 -22.93 19.54
CA TYR A 145 1.55 -21.96 20.51
C TYR A 145 1.70 -20.58 19.88
N GLN A 146 2.07 -19.59 20.68
CA GLN A 146 2.12 -18.20 20.24
C GLN A 146 3.52 -17.87 19.73
N LEU A 147 3.63 -17.62 18.43
CA LEU A 147 4.86 -17.21 17.76
C LEU A 147 4.56 -16.07 16.79
N THR A 148 5.49 -15.13 16.67
CA THR A 148 5.35 -14.03 15.71
C THR A 148 5.52 -14.52 14.27
N ASP A 149 4.68 -14.05 13.36
CA ASP A 149 4.77 -14.38 11.92
C ASP A 149 6.12 -13.98 11.30
N SER A 150 6.77 -12.95 11.88
CA SER A 150 8.10 -12.46 11.47
C SER A 150 9.28 -13.34 11.93
N ALA A 151 9.06 -14.36 12.77
CA ALA A 151 10.13 -15.16 13.37
C ALA A 151 11.08 -15.74 12.31
N LYS A 152 10.53 -16.45 11.32
CA LYS A 152 11.32 -17.05 10.22
C LYS A 152 12.08 -16.03 9.40
N TYR A 153 11.49 -14.85 9.14
CA TYR A 153 12.15 -13.79 8.39
C TYR A 153 13.46 -13.35 9.05
N TYR A 154 13.43 -13.09 10.36
CA TYR A 154 14.64 -12.65 11.06
C TYR A 154 15.63 -13.78 11.30
N LEU A 155 15.16 -14.99 11.63
CA LEU A 155 16.03 -16.13 11.91
C LEU A 155 16.79 -16.60 10.67
N MET A 156 16.23 -16.41 9.47
CA MET A 156 16.92 -16.68 8.20
C MET A 156 17.94 -15.61 7.81
N GLU A 157 17.79 -14.39 8.33
CA GLU A 157 18.66 -13.25 8.05
C GLU A 157 19.53 -12.86 9.25
N ILE A 158 19.79 -13.83 10.14
CA ILE A 158 20.46 -13.56 11.41
C ILE A 158 21.88 -13.02 11.24
N ASP A 159 22.60 -13.48 10.21
CA ASP A 159 23.94 -12.99 9.89
C ASP A 159 23.91 -11.51 9.48
N ARG A 160 22.88 -11.08 8.74
CA ARG A 160 22.67 -9.66 8.38
C ARG A 160 22.38 -8.82 9.62
N VAL A 161 21.54 -9.32 10.51
CA VAL A 161 21.14 -8.63 11.74
C VAL A 161 22.29 -8.56 12.76
N ALA A 162 23.19 -9.55 12.75
CA ALA A 162 24.37 -9.60 13.62
C ALA A 162 25.54 -8.74 13.14
N ASP A 163 25.49 -8.19 11.92
CA ASP A 163 26.55 -7.30 11.43
C ASP A 163 26.66 -6.05 12.34
N PRO A 164 27.86 -5.67 12.82
CA PRO A 164 28.04 -4.46 13.64
C PRO A 164 27.59 -3.15 12.96
N LYS A 165 27.46 -3.13 11.63
CA LYS A 165 26.96 -2.02 10.83
C LYS A 165 25.50 -2.20 10.42
N TYR A 166 24.79 -3.16 11.01
CA TYR A 166 23.38 -3.42 10.72
C TYR A 166 22.54 -2.15 10.87
N LEU A 167 21.84 -1.82 9.80
CA LEU A 167 20.80 -0.79 9.77
C LEU A 167 19.51 -1.45 9.29
N PRO A 168 18.41 -1.40 10.06
CA PRO A 168 17.15 -2.02 9.68
C PRO A 168 16.64 -1.47 8.36
N THR A 169 16.26 -2.37 7.47
CA THR A 169 15.56 -2.03 6.23
C THR A 169 14.12 -1.64 6.53
N GLU A 170 13.42 -1.05 5.56
CA GLU A 170 11.97 -0.83 5.67
C GLU A 170 11.22 -2.14 5.90
N GLN A 171 11.69 -3.24 5.31
CA GLN A 171 11.11 -4.57 5.52
C GLN A 171 11.27 -5.05 6.97
N ASP A 172 12.43 -4.78 7.59
CA ASP A 172 12.64 -5.03 9.01
C ASP A 172 11.68 -4.21 9.87
N ILE A 173 11.51 -2.92 9.55
CA ILE A 173 10.61 -2.03 10.28
C ILE A 173 9.15 -2.47 10.14
N LEU A 174 8.73 -2.93 8.96
CA LEU A 174 7.37 -3.44 8.75
C LEU A 174 7.10 -4.72 9.55
N ARG A 175 8.13 -5.57 9.71
CA ARG A 175 8.04 -6.88 10.38
C ARG A 175 8.29 -6.83 11.89
N VAL A 176 8.93 -5.79 12.40
CA VAL A 176 9.25 -5.70 13.83
C VAL A 176 7.97 -5.45 14.63
N ARG A 177 7.75 -6.27 15.64
CA ARG A 177 6.61 -6.14 16.53
C ARG A 177 6.93 -5.16 17.64
N VAL A 178 6.05 -4.17 17.78
CA VAL A 178 5.98 -3.29 18.94
C VAL A 178 4.53 -3.38 19.43
N PRO A 179 4.28 -3.78 20.69
CA PRO A 179 2.92 -3.81 21.20
C PRO A 179 2.37 -2.38 21.29
N THR A 180 1.29 -2.11 20.57
CA THR A 180 0.59 -0.82 20.65
C THR A 180 -0.19 -0.76 21.96
N THR A 181 0.28 0.08 22.88
CA THR A 181 -0.43 0.40 24.13
C THR A 181 -1.11 1.76 23.99
N GLY A 182 -2.40 1.84 24.29
CA GLY A 182 -3.17 3.08 24.18
C GLY A 182 -3.63 3.41 22.76
N ILE A 183 -3.75 4.72 22.48
CA ILE A 183 -4.28 5.28 21.23
C ILE A 183 -3.18 6.16 20.65
N ILE A 184 -2.86 5.95 19.37
CA ILE A 184 -1.84 6.73 18.68
C ILE A 184 -2.47 7.32 17.41
N GLU A 185 -2.33 8.63 17.22
CA GLU A 185 -2.85 9.34 16.06
C GLU A 185 -1.72 9.71 15.10
N TYR A 186 -1.94 9.46 13.82
CA TYR A 186 -1.02 9.76 12.74
C TYR A 186 -1.71 10.70 11.74
N PRO A 187 -1.41 12.01 11.77
CA PRO A 187 -1.84 12.92 10.72
C PRO A 187 -0.97 12.71 9.47
N PHE A 188 -1.58 12.70 8.29
CA PHE A 188 -0.86 12.76 7.03
C PHE A 188 -1.63 13.59 6.01
N ASP A 189 -0.87 14.40 5.28
CA ASP A 189 -1.35 15.22 4.18
C ASP A 189 -1.19 14.45 2.88
N LEU A 190 -2.29 14.31 2.13
CA LEU A 190 -2.20 13.81 0.76
C LEU A 190 -1.87 14.99 -0.17
N GLU A 191 -0.59 15.33 -0.27
CA GLU A 191 -0.17 16.47 -1.10
C GLU A 191 -0.32 16.19 -2.61
N GLU A 192 -0.42 14.92 -3.07
CA GLU A 192 -0.76 14.60 -4.47
C GLU A 192 -1.53 13.27 -4.62
N ILE A 193 -2.75 13.34 -5.14
CA ILE A 193 -3.53 12.18 -5.58
C ILE A 193 -3.22 11.88 -7.07
N ARG A 194 -2.07 11.26 -7.36
CA ARG A 194 -1.78 10.77 -8.73
C ARG A 194 -2.42 9.40 -8.96
N PHE A 195 -3.63 9.37 -9.50
CA PHE A 195 -4.23 8.15 -10.04
C PHE A 195 -3.59 7.81 -11.40
N SER A 196 -3.28 6.53 -11.61
CA SER A 196 -2.81 6.00 -12.89
C SER A 196 -4.00 5.54 -13.74
N TYR A 197 -4.12 6.08 -14.97
CA TYR A 197 -5.15 5.77 -15.96
C TYR A 197 -5.23 4.29 -16.41
N LEU A 198 -4.25 3.47 -16.01
CA LEU A 198 -4.07 2.11 -16.52
C LEU A 198 -5.14 1.11 -16.06
N SER A 199 -5.95 1.41 -15.04
CA SER A 199 -6.96 0.46 -14.55
C SER A 199 -8.22 0.37 -15.39
N ASP A 200 -8.48 1.36 -16.27
CA ASP A 200 -9.76 1.47 -17.00
C ASP A 200 -9.59 1.23 -18.51
N LEU A 201 -8.42 0.70 -18.93
CA LEU A 201 -8.06 0.50 -20.33
C LEU A 201 -9.06 -0.43 -21.04
N GLU A 202 -9.47 -1.52 -20.39
CA GLU A 202 -10.40 -2.51 -20.95
C GLU A 202 -11.75 -1.88 -21.33
N ARG A 203 -12.25 -0.95 -20.52
CA ARG A 203 -13.51 -0.22 -20.80
C ARG A 203 -13.35 0.78 -21.95
N ILE A 204 -12.19 1.42 -22.06
CA ILE A 204 -11.92 2.46 -23.07
C ILE A 204 -11.65 1.85 -24.45
N GLU A 205 -11.22 0.59 -24.51
CA GLU A 205 -10.93 -0.15 -25.74
C GLU A 205 -12.19 -0.75 -26.42
N GLU A 206 -13.35 -0.72 -25.76
CA GLU A 206 -14.61 -1.23 -26.34
C GLU A 206 -15.11 -0.36 -27.50
N ALA A 207 -15.65 -1.00 -28.54
CA ALA A 207 -16.04 -0.33 -29.79
C ALA A 207 -17.25 0.63 -29.64
N ASP A 208 -18.02 0.47 -28.57
CA ASP A 208 -19.21 1.24 -28.19
C ASP A 208 -18.99 2.13 -26.96
N PHE A 209 -17.73 2.40 -26.61
CA PHE A 209 -17.36 3.27 -25.50
C PHE A 209 -18.07 4.65 -25.58
N LEU A 210 -18.87 4.93 -24.55
CA LEU A 210 -19.44 6.25 -24.29
C LEU A 210 -18.78 6.87 -23.05
N PRO A 211 -18.17 8.07 -23.15
CA PRO A 211 -17.56 8.74 -22.01
C PRO A 211 -18.59 9.04 -20.93
N THR A 212 -18.29 8.66 -19.69
CA THR A 212 -19.04 9.09 -18.50
C THR A 212 -18.76 10.57 -18.19
N GLU A 213 -19.56 11.20 -17.32
CA GLU A 213 -19.27 12.58 -16.84
C GLU A 213 -17.85 12.70 -16.29
N GLN A 214 -17.36 11.66 -15.63
CA GLN A 214 -16.01 11.57 -15.12
C GLN A 214 -14.95 11.49 -16.23
N ASP A 215 -15.25 10.85 -17.36
CA ASP A 215 -14.35 10.79 -18.53
C ASP A 215 -14.30 12.14 -19.28
N ILE A 216 -15.43 12.85 -19.35
CA ILE A 216 -15.55 14.18 -19.96
C ILE A 216 -14.73 15.20 -19.17
N LEU A 217 -14.81 15.17 -17.83
CA LEU A 217 -14.02 16.02 -16.94
C LEU A 217 -12.51 15.74 -17.03
N ARG A 218 -12.11 14.54 -17.49
CA ARG A 218 -10.71 14.13 -17.69
C ARG A 218 -10.19 14.37 -19.12
N ALA A 219 -11.08 14.69 -20.08
CA ALA A 219 -10.71 14.92 -21.47
C ALA A 219 -10.16 16.34 -21.69
N ARG A 220 -8.97 16.46 -22.30
CA ARG A 220 -8.34 17.76 -22.52
C ARG A 220 -8.71 18.31 -23.91
N ALA A 221 -9.48 19.40 -23.95
CA ALA A 221 -9.60 20.24 -25.14
C ALA A 221 -8.47 21.31 -25.13
N PRO A 222 -7.78 21.56 -26.26
CA PRO A 222 -6.75 22.59 -26.31
C PRO A 222 -7.37 23.98 -26.18
N THR A 223 -6.96 24.75 -25.16
CA THR A 223 -7.36 26.14 -24.96
C THR A 223 -6.48 27.10 -25.76
N THR A 224 -7.07 27.81 -26.73
CA THR A 224 -6.41 28.89 -27.47
C THR A 224 -6.59 30.22 -26.75
N GLY A 225 -5.83 30.45 -25.67
CA GLY A 225 -5.82 31.70 -24.91
C GLY A 225 -5.27 31.54 -23.49
N ILE A 226 -4.72 32.62 -22.90
CA ILE A 226 -4.36 32.68 -21.48
C ILE A 226 -5.64 33.01 -20.71
N ILE A 227 -6.13 32.05 -19.93
CA ILE A 227 -7.20 32.23 -18.96
C ILE A 227 -6.63 31.80 -17.62
N GLU A 228 -6.49 32.75 -16.69
CA GLU A 228 -6.09 32.46 -15.31
C GLU A 228 -7.33 32.14 -14.48
N TYR A 229 -7.37 30.94 -13.91
CA TYR A 229 -8.31 30.57 -12.86
C TYR A 229 -7.52 30.33 -11.57
N PRO A 230 -7.61 31.20 -10.55
CA PRO A 230 -7.02 30.90 -9.26
C PRO A 230 -7.82 29.76 -8.61
N PHE A 231 -7.19 28.61 -8.44
CA PHE A 231 -7.73 27.48 -7.67
C PHE A 231 -6.82 27.25 -6.46
N ASP A 232 -7.34 27.47 -5.25
CA ASP A 232 -6.77 26.89 -4.03
C ASP A 232 -7.24 25.44 -3.97
N LEU A 233 -6.32 24.50 -4.19
CA LEU A 233 -6.60 23.08 -4.02
C LEU A 233 -6.55 22.77 -2.54
N ASP A 234 -7.73 22.75 -1.92
CA ASP A 234 -7.88 22.39 -0.52
C ASP A 234 -7.48 20.92 -0.31
N SER A 235 -6.27 20.70 0.24
CA SER A 235 -5.80 19.36 0.60
C SER A 235 -6.66 18.75 1.71
N ILE A 236 -7.02 17.48 1.55
CA ILE A 236 -7.71 16.69 2.57
C ILE A 236 -6.67 16.09 3.49
N ILE A 237 -6.88 16.25 4.79
CA ILE A 237 -6.00 15.72 5.83
C ILE A 237 -6.63 14.42 6.31
N PHE A 238 -5.89 13.32 6.22
CA PHE A 238 -6.36 12.08 6.82
C PHE A 238 -5.70 11.90 8.19
N ARG A 239 -6.54 11.65 9.19
CA ARG A 239 -6.08 11.29 10.55
C ARG A 239 -6.34 9.81 10.76
N MET A 240 -5.30 8.99 10.69
CA MET A 240 -5.39 7.58 11.06
C MET A 240 -5.18 7.40 12.56
N VAL A 241 -6.06 6.64 13.19
CA VAL A 241 -6.00 6.33 14.63
C VAL A 241 -5.73 4.84 14.79
N ASP A 242 -4.55 4.50 15.33
CA ASP A 242 -4.19 3.12 15.70
C ASP A 242 -4.52 2.88 17.18
N VAL A 243 -5.17 1.75 17.46
CA VAL A 243 -5.54 1.35 18.81
C VAL A 243 -5.05 -0.07 19.10
N GLY A 244 -4.73 -0.35 20.36
CA GLY A 244 -4.36 -1.69 20.80
C GLY A 244 -5.46 -2.72 20.51
N GLY A 245 -5.11 -3.83 19.85
CA GLY A 245 -6.05 -4.89 19.44
C GLY A 245 -6.39 -5.94 20.51
N GLN A 246 -5.60 -6.00 21.58
CA GLN A 246 -5.77 -6.95 22.69
C GLN A 246 -6.97 -6.59 23.56
N ARG A 247 -7.60 -7.59 24.20
CA ARG A 247 -8.83 -7.38 25.00
C ARG A 247 -8.65 -6.34 26.12
N SER A 248 -7.49 -6.29 26.75
CA SER A 248 -7.13 -5.31 27.80
C SER A 248 -7.16 -3.85 27.30
N GLU A 249 -6.81 -3.62 26.03
CA GLU A 249 -6.72 -2.29 25.44
C GLU A 249 -8.06 -1.79 24.90
N ARG A 250 -9.02 -2.69 24.60
CA ARG A 250 -10.32 -2.33 23.98
C ARG A 250 -11.17 -1.40 24.82
N ARG A 251 -11.01 -1.41 26.15
CA ARG A 251 -11.72 -0.48 27.05
C ARG A 251 -11.38 0.99 26.76
N LYS A 252 -10.22 1.26 26.17
CA LYS A 252 -9.76 2.60 25.84
C LYS A 252 -10.35 3.11 24.51
N TRP A 253 -10.88 2.22 23.65
CA TRP A 253 -11.33 2.58 22.30
C TRP A 253 -12.40 3.66 22.28
N ILE A 254 -13.28 3.70 23.28
CA ILE A 254 -14.35 4.70 23.39
C ILE A 254 -13.81 6.15 23.35
N HIS A 255 -12.56 6.37 23.76
CA HIS A 255 -11.93 7.70 23.75
C HIS A 255 -11.58 8.22 22.34
N CYS A 256 -11.75 7.42 21.29
CA CYS A 256 -11.48 7.84 19.92
C CYS A 256 -12.67 7.67 18.95
N PHE A 257 -13.87 7.37 19.45
CA PHE A 257 -15.05 7.10 18.60
C PHE A 257 -15.77 8.35 18.10
N GLU A 258 -15.44 9.53 18.62
CA GLU A 258 -16.05 10.79 18.15
C GLU A 258 -15.54 11.17 16.75
N ASN A 259 -16.47 11.63 15.90
CA ASN A 259 -16.21 12.17 14.55
C ASN A 259 -15.41 11.23 13.63
N VAL A 260 -15.64 9.92 13.73
CA VAL A 260 -15.00 8.93 12.85
C VAL A 260 -15.70 8.93 11.49
N THR A 261 -14.96 9.28 10.44
CA THR A 261 -15.46 9.25 9.05
C THR A 261 -15.61 7.81 8.56
N SER A 262 -14.57 7.00 8.76
CA SER A 262 -14.55 5.61 8.31
C SER A 262 -13.79 4.71 9.26
N ILE A 263 -14.25 3.46 9.33
CA ILE A 263 -13.61 2.40 10.08
C ILE A 263 -12.85 1.53 9.10
N ILE A 264 -11.59 1.26 9.40
CA ILE A 264 -10.79 0.24 8.70
C ILE A 264 -10.63 -0.92 9.66
N PHE A 265 -11.36 -2.00 9.43
CA PHE A 265 -11.28 -3.22 10.22
C PHE A 265 -10.31 -4.21 9.58
N LEU A 266 -9.21 -4.53 10.27
CA LEU A 266 -8.19 -5.46 9.79
C LEU A 266 -8.41 -6.86 10.36
N VAL A 267 -8.51 -7.83 9.46
CA VAL A 267 -8.61 -9.27 9.71
C VAL A 267 -7.30 -9.93 9.28
N ALA A 268 -6.71 -10.77 10.12
CA ALA A 268 -5.61 -11.62 9.70
C ALA A 268 -6.15 -12.96 9.20
N LEU A 269 -6.02 -13.20 7.90
CA LEU A 269 -6.48 -14.42 7.24
C LEU A 269 -5.79 -15.68 7.77
N SER A 270 -4.51 -15.58 8.17
CA SER A 270 -3.69 -16.70 8.62
C SER A 270 -4.02 -17.21 10.03
N GLU A 271 -4.95 -16.58 10.75
CA GLU A 271 -5.30 -16.90 12.15
C GLU A 271 -6.46 -17.91 12.27
N TYR A 272 -6.96 -18.45 11.15
CA TYR A 272 -8.12 -19.37 11.13
C TYR A 272 -7.92 -20.67 11.91
N ASP A 273 -6.68 -21.12 12.08
CA ASP A 273 -6.30 -22.35 12.81
C ASP A 273 -5.55 -22.07 14.12
N GLN A 274 -5.59 -20.82 14.60
CA GLN A 274 -4.88 -20.39 15.80
C GLN A 274 -5.84 -20.12 16.97
N ILE A 275 -5.31 -20.33 18.17
CA ILE A 275 -5.99 -20.08 19.44
C ILE A 275 -5.58 -18.71 19.98
N LEU A 276 -6.47 -18.04 20.71
CA LEU A 276 -6.24 -16.73 21.28
C LEU A 276 -5.19 -16.78 22.40
N PHE A 277 -4.30 -15.78 22.45
CA PHE A 277 -3.32 -15.67 23.55
C PHE A 277 -4.01 -15.53 24.91
N GLU A 278 -5.11 -14.78 24.97
CA GLU A 278 -5.86 -14.56 26.21
C GLU A 278 -6.78 -15.73 26.62
N SER A 279 -6.99 -16.74 25.77
CA SER A 279 -7.92 -17.85 26.02
C SER A 279 -7.59 -19.10 25.21
N GLU A 280 -7.28 -20.21 25.88
CA GLU A 280 -6.86 -21.49 25.27
C GLU A 280 -7.98 -22.23 24.50
N ASN A 281 -9.23 -21.79 24.64
CA ASN A 281 -10.40 -22.47 24.04
C ASN A 281 -11.07 -21.66 22.92
N GLU A 282 -10.53 -20.49 22.58
CA GLU A 282 -11.15 -19.59 21.60
C GLU A 282 -10.28 -19.46 20.35
N ASN A 283 -10.89 -19.73 19.19
CA ASN A 283 -10.25 -19.49 17.90
C ASN A 283 -10.08 -17.99 17.64
N ARG A 284 -8.92 -17.57 17.13
CA ARG A 284 -8.61 -16.14 16.89
C ARG A 284 -9.51 -15.50 15.84
N MET A 285 -9.86 -16.23 14.78
CA MET A 285 -10.75 -15.71 13.74
C MET A 285 -12.19 -15.60 14.24
N GLU A 286 -12.66 -16.54 15.07
CA GLU A 286 -13.97 -16.42 15.75
C GLU A 286 -14.05 -15.19 16.66
N GLU A 287 -13.01 -14.92 17.45
CA GLU A 287 -12.91 -13.69 18.26
C GLU A 287 -12.92 -12.43 17.38
N SER A 288 -12.20 -12.46 16.24
CA SER A 288 -12.19 -11.36 15.28
C SER A 288 -13.56 -11.12 14.65
N LYS A 289 -14.29 -12.19 14.32
CA LYS A 289 -15.67 -12.14 13.81
C LYS A 289 -16.64 -11.55 14.85
N ALA A 290 -16.55 -11.99 16.10
CA ALA A 290 -17.36 -11.47 17.20
C ALA A 290 -17.09 -9.97 17.47
N LEU A 291 -15.82 -9.57 17.39
CA LEU A 291 -15.42 -8.18 17.50
C LEU A 291 -15.97 -7.35 16.35
N PHE A 292 -15.85 -7.82 15.09
CA PHE A 292 -16.39 -7.13 13.92
C PHE A 292 -17.91 -6.91 14.04
N LYS A 293 -18.65 -7.96 14.42
CA LYS A 293 -20.09 -7.88 14.68
C LYS A 293 -20.42 -6.80 15.72
N THR A 294 -19.65 -6.73 16.80
CA THR A 294 -19.84 -5.70 17.83
C THR A 294 -19.60 -4.31 17.26
N ILE A 295 -18.52 -4.10 16.50
CA ILE A 295 -18.18 -2.81 15.89
C ILE A 295 -19.25 -2.34 14.91
N ILE A 296 -19.72 -3.20 14.01
CA ILE A 296 -20.72 -2.80 13.01
C ILE A 296 -22.08 -2.48 13.64
N THR A 297 -22.40 -3.09 14.80
CA THR A 297 -23.63 -2.80 15.56
C THR A 297 -23.55 -1.55 16.44
N TYR A 298 -22.37 -0.97 16.66
CA TYR A 298 -22.26 0.16 17.58
C TYR A 298 -22.99 1.40 17.05
N PRO A 299 -23.87 2.04 17.86
CA PRO A 299 -24.60 3.24 17.45
C PRO A 299 -23.68 4.41 17.04
N TRP A 300 -22.52 4.53 17.69
CA TRP A 300 -21.49 5.54 17.38
C TRP A 300 -21.04 5.54 15.92
N PHE A 301 -21.20 4.42 15.23
CA PHE A 301 -20.68 4.22 13.88
C PHE A 301 -21.77 4.10 12.82
N GLN A 302 -23.04 4.39 13.12
CA GLN A 302 -24.13 4.23 12.15
C GLN A 302 -23.89 5.00 10.85
N HIS A 303 -23.26 6.18 10.93
CA HIS A 303 -22.96 7.02 9.77
C HIS A 303 -21.53 6.87 9.23
N SER A 304 -20.70 6.04 9.87
CA SER A 304 -19.32 5.80 9.42
C SER A 304 -19.30 4.69 8.37
N SER A 305 -18.58 4.90 7.27
CA SER A 305 -18.35 3.81 6.30
C SER A 305 -17.43 2.74 6.87
N VAL A 306 -17.56 1.50 6.39
CA VAL A 306 -16.78 0.35 6.89
C VAL A 306 -15.95 -0.24 5.77
N ILE A 307 -14.64 -0.28 5.99
CA ILE A 307 -13.65 -0.94 5.14
C ILE A 307 -13.15 -2.17 5.87
N LEU A 308 -13.20 -3.33 5.22
CA LEU A 308 -12.70 -4.60 5.69
C LEU A 308 -11.43 -4.97 4.94
N PHE A 309 -10.30 -4.99 5.64
CA PHE A 309 -9.04 -5.47 5.08
C PHE A 309 -8.73 -6.87 5.56
N LEU A 310 -8.71 -7.80 4.61
CA LEU A 310 -8.32 -9.19 4.82
C LEU A 310 -6.82 -9.30 4.56
N ASN A 311 -6.04 -9.14 5.63
CA ASN A 311 -4.59 -9.06 5.62
C ASN A 311 -3.92 -10.43 5.79
N LYS A 312 -2.61 -10.48 5.54
CA LYS A 312 -1.78 -11.70 5.60
C LYS A 312 -2.21 -12.77 4.58
N LYS A 313 -2.64 -12.34 3.39
CA LYS A 313 -3.05 -13.25 2.31
C LYS A 313 -1.92 -14.21 1.89
N ASP A 314 -0.67 -13.74 1.93
CA ASP A 314 0.54 -14.50 1.64
C ASP A 314 0.71 -15.69 2.60
N LEU A 315 0.46 -15.46 3.90
CA LEU A 315 0.52 -16.52 4.90
C LEU A 315 -0.66 -17.49 4.77
N LEU A 316 -1.84 -17.03 4.33
CA LEU A 316 -2.96 -17.92 4.03
C LEU A 316 -2.63 -18.83 2.84
N GLU A 317 -2.08 -18.29 1.76
CA GLU A 317 -1.67 -19.03 0.56
C GLU A 317 -0.66 -20.15 0.89
N GLU A 318 0.27 -19.91 1.80
CA GLU A 318 1.17 -20.95 2.31
C GLU A 318 0.41 -21.98 3.16
N LYS A 319 -0.39 -21.52 4.13
CA LYS A 319 -0.96 -22.36 5.20
C LYS A 319 -2.05 -23.30 4.71
N ILE A 320 -2.87 -22.86 3.75
CA ILE A 320 -4.01 -23.64 3.23
C ILE A 320 -3.60 -24.97 2.58
N MET A 321 -2.31 -25.09 2.22
CA MET A 321 -1.75 -26.30 1.61
C MET A 321 -1.70 -27.48 2.59
N TYR A 322 -1.57 -27.23 3.89
CA TYR A 322 -1.36 -28.26 4.92
C TYR A 322 -2.27 -28.14 6.15
N SER A 323 -2.95 -27.01 6.34
CA SER A 323 -3.99 -26.82 7.35
C SER A 323 -5.31 -26.53 6.63
N HIS A 324 -6.34 -27.33 6.86
CA HIS A 324 -7.57 -27.28 6.05
C HIS A 324 -8.67 -26.50 6.77
N LEU A 325 -9.27 -25.55 6.06
CA LEU A 325 -10.26 -24.65 6.64
C LEU A 325 -11.48 -25.37 7.23
N VAL A 326 -11.92 -26.46 6.59
CA VAL A 326 -13.07 -27.28 7.02
C VAL A 326 -12.91 -27.88 8.42
N ASP A 327 -11.66 -28.08 8.89
CA ASP A 327 -11.39 -28.65 10.21
C ASP A 327 -11.68 -27.64 11.34
N TYR A 328 -11.72 -26.34 11.01
CA TYR A 328 -11.94 -25.23 11.94
C TYR A 328 -13.30 -24.54 11.69
N PHE A 329 -13.76 -24.55 10.45
CA PHE A 329 -15.02 -23.98 9.98
C PHE A 329 -15.80 -25.08 9.24
N PRO A 330 -16.55 -25.94 9.95
CA PRO A 330 -17.25 -27.07 9.35
C PRO A 330 -18.28 -26.69 8.29
N GLU A 331 -18.74 -25.44 8.27
CA GLU A 331 -19.64 -24.90 7.25
C GLU A 331 -18.95 -24.61 5.90
N TYR A 332 -17.62 -24.68 5.83
CA TYR A 332 -16.89 -24.50 4.58
C TYR A 332 -17.05 -25.72 3.66
N ASP A 333 -17.71 -25.52 2.52
CA ASP A 333 -17.99 -26.53 1.49
C ASP A 333 -17.04 -26.46 0.28
N GLY A 334 -16.11 -25.51 0.28
CA GLY A 334 -15.15 -25.31 -0.80
C GLY A 334 -14.02 -26.36 -0.83
N PRO A 335 -13.24 -26.39 -1.93
CA PRO A 335 -12.13 -27.32 -2.07
C PRO A 335 -11.02 -27.06 -1.03
N LYS A 336 -10.33 -28.14 -0.63
CA LYS A 336 -9.08 -28.06 0.15
C LYS A 336 -7.97 -27.48 -0.72
N GLN A 337 -6.99 -26.83 -0.10
CA GLN A 337 -5.79 -26.29 -0.76
C GLN A 337 -6.07 -25.21 -1.83
N ASP A 338 -7.25 -24.57 -1.78
CA ASP A 338 -7.60 -23.45 -2.66
C ASP A 338 -7.66 -22.16 -1.85
N SER A 339 -6.63 -21.33 -1.99
CA SER A 339 -6.54 -20.05 -1.28
C SER A 339 -7.62 -19.07 -1.71
N LYS A 340 -8.04 -19.10 -2.98
CA LYS A 340 -9.05 -18.17 -3.51
C LYS A 340 -10.42 -18.49 -2.93
N LYS A 341 -10.81 -19.77 -2.92
CA LYS A 341 -12.07 -20.20 -2.31
C LYS A 341 -12.10 -20.00 -0.80
N ALA A 342 -10.98 -20.23 -0.12
CA ALA A 342 -10.84 -19.92 1.29
C ALA A 342 -11.01 -18.42 1.56
N MET A 343 -10.37 -17.54 0.77
CA MET A 343 -10.50 -16.09 0.88
C MET A 343 -11.93 -15.60 0.62
N GLU A 344 -12.60 -16.13 -0.40
CA GLU A 344 -14.01 -15.82 -0.71
C GLU A 344 -14.92 -16.21 0.47
N TYR A 345 -14.75 -17.41 1.02
CA TYR A 345 -15.52 -17.86 2.19
C TYR A 345 -15.27 -16.97 3.41
N MET A 346 -14.00 -16.71 3.75
CA MET A 346 -13.64 -15.87 4.89
C MET A 346 -14.25 -14.47 4.75
N LEU A 347 -14.19 -13.87 3.55
CA LEU A 347 -14.86 -12.60 3.29
C LEU A 347 -16.37 -12.68 3.58
N GLN A 348 -17.06 -13.71 3.11
CA GLN A 348 -18.49 -13.90 3.37
C GLN A 348 -18.81 -14.06 4.86
N VAL A 349 -17.97 -14.79 5.61
CA VAL A 349 -18.14 -14.94 7.07
C VAL A 349 -18.19 -13.60 7.79
N TYR A 350 -17.39 -12.62 7.36
CA TYR A 350 -17.46 -11.26 7.91
C TYR A 350 -18.64 -10.45 7.38
N LEU A 351 -18.89 -10.48 6.07
CA LEU A 351 -19.99 -9.70 5.47
C LEU A 351 -21.37 -10.09 6.03
N THR A 352 -21.59 -11.38 6.31
CA THR A 352 -22.81 -11.89 6.95
C THR A 352 -23.02 -11.41 8.39
N GLN A 353 -22.01 -10.84 9.04
CA GLN A 353 -22.17 -10.23 10.37
C GLN A 353 -22.84 -8.86 10.31
N ASN A 354 -22.94 -8.24 9.13
CA ASN A 354 -23.59 -6.97 8.96
C ASN A 354 -25.12 -7.13 9.10
N PRO A 355 -25.74 -6.56 10.14
CA PRO A 355 -27.20 -6.64 10.31
C PRO A 355 -27.97 -5.72 9.36
N ASP A 356 -27.29 -4.74 8.75
CA ASP A 356 -27.89 -3.71 7.91
C ASP A 356 -27.45 -3.86 6.45
N PRO A 357 -28.30 -4.42 5.56
CA PRO A 357 -27.94 -4.63 4.16
C PRO A 357 -27.80 -3.33 3.37
N GLU A 358 -28.32 -2.20 3.85
CA GLU A 358 -28.13 -0.89 3.21
C GLU A 358 -26.76 -0.29 3.52
N ARG A 359 -26.12 -0.76 4.60
CA ARG A 359 -24.77 -0.34 4.98
C ARG A 359 -23.72 -1.07 4.14
N SER A 360 -23.20 -0.39 3.13
CA SER A 360 -22.10 -0.90 2.30
C SER A 360 -20.84 -1.20 3.13
N CYS A 361 -20.37 -2.44 3.05
CA CYS A 361 -19.08 -2.88 3.57
C CYS A 361 -18.10 -3.10 2.41
N TYR A 362 -17.06 -2.28 2.35
CA TYR A 362 -16.05 -2.36 1.30
C TYR A 362 -14.95 -3.31 1.71
N SER A 363 -14.49 -4.20 0.84
CA SER A 363 -13.46 -5.18 1.20
C SER A 363 -12.26 -5.17 0.27
N HIS A 364 -11.06 -5.37 0.82
CA HIS A 364 -9.84 -5.54 0.04
C HIS A 364 -8.90 -6.57 0.68
N PHE A 365 -8.26 -7.41 -0.15
CA PHE A 365 -7.25 -8.37 0.31
C PHE A 365 -5.87 -7.73 0.32
N THR A 366 -5.18 -7.78 1.46
CA THR A 366 -3.92 -7.06 1.68
C THR A 366 -2.79 -7.99 2.12
N CYS A 367 -1.57 -7.58 1.80
CA CYS A 367 -0.35 -8.09 2.41
C CYS A 367 0.42 -6.89 2.94
N ALA A 368 0.23 -6.55 4.22
CA ALA A 368 0.82 -5.34 4.80
C ALA A 368 2.36 -5.38 4.86
N THR A 369 2.95 -6.57 4.86
CA THR A 369 4.41 -6.79 4.77
C THR A 369 4.90 -7.05 3.35
N GLY A 370 4.01 -6.99 2.36
CA GLY A 370 4.32 -7.20 0.96
C GLY A 370 5.06 -6.00 0.34
N PRO A 371 5.39 -6.07 -0.96
CA PRO A 371 6.00 -4.96 -1.67
C PRO A 371 5.12 -3.70 -1.61
N GLN A 372 5.73 -2.51 -1.73
CA GLN A 372 5.01 -1.22 -1.65
C GLN A 372 3.77 -1.15 -2.55
N ARG A 373 3.74 -1.86 -3.69
CA ARG A 373 2.57 -1.96 -4.59
C ARG A 373 1.29 -2.43 -3.89
N ASP A 374 1.39 -3.31 -2.90
CA ASP A 374 0.22 -3.86 -2.19
C ASP A 374 -0.37 -2.79 -1.25
N ALA A 375 0.50 -2.01 -0.60
CA ALA A 375 0.09 -0.88 0.23
C ALA A 375 -0.42 0.30 -0.62
N ILE A 376 0.16 0.54 -1.80
CA ILE A 376 -0.36 1.50 -2.77
C ILE A 376 -1.75 1.05 -3.25
N ALA A 377 -1.95 -0.22 -3.59
CA ALA A 377 -3.27 -0.73 -3.99
C ALA A 377 -4.32 -0.54 -2.89
N ALA A 378 -3.97 -0.80 -1.63
CA ALA A 378 -4.86 -0.55 -0.49
C ALA A 378 -5.18 0.96 -0.31
N ARG A 379 -4.19 1.83 -0.52
CA ARG A 379 -4.38 3.29 -0.53
C ARG A 379 -5.31 3.72 -1.65
N GLU A 380 -5.05 3.28 -2.88
CA GLU A 380 -5.91 3.59 -4.04
C GLU A 380 -7.35 3.12 -3.82
N PHE A 381 -7.53 1.95 -3.20
CA PHE A 381 -8.84 1.45 -2.82
C PHE A 381 -9.56 2.38 -1.83
N ILE A 382 -8.86 2.83 -0.78
CA ILE A 382 -9.42 3.79 0.19
C ILE A 382 -9.81 5.09 -0.52
N LEU A 383 -8.93 5.63 -1.36
CA LEU A 383 -9.17 6.89 -2.06
C LEU A 383 -10.35 6.78 -3.03
N ARG A 384 -10.43 5.69 -3.82
CA ARG A 384 -11.58 5.42 -4.70
C ARG A 384 -12.86 5.36 -3.90
N MET A 385 -12.87 4.61 -2.80
CA MET A 385 -14.04 4.52 -1.95
C MET A 385 -14.47 5.89 -1.42
N PHE A 386 -13.55 6.77 -1.02
CA PHE A 386 -13.91 8.12 -0.58
C PHE A 386 -14.37 9.05 -1.70
N VAL A 387 -13.87 8.87 -2.93
CA VAL A 387 -14.36 9.58 -4.11
C VAL A 387 -15.78 9.10 -4.45
N ASP A 388 -16.03 7.79 -4.43
CA ASP A 388 -17.30 7.17 -4.80
C ASP A 388 -18.39 7.37 -3.74
N LEU A 389 -18.00 7.41 -2.46
CA LEU A 389 -18.90 7.60 -1.32
C LEU A 389 -19.20 9.06 -1.01
N ASN A 390 -18.58 10.03 -1.70
CA ASN A 390 -18.52 11.41 -1.26
C ASN A 390 -19.94 12.02 -1.15
N PRO A 391 -20.52 12.17 0.06
CA PRO A 391 -21.92 12.57 0.22
C PRO A 391 -22.07 14.09 0.24
N ASP A 392 -20.97 14.82 0.27
CA ASP A 392 -20.91 16.24 0.61
C ASP A 392 -20.43 17.02 -0.62
N SER A 393 -21.37 17.67 -1.32
CA SER A 393 -21.08 18.47 -2.53
C SER A 393 -20.14 19.65 -2.26
N GLU A 394 -19.92 20.02 -1.00
CA GLU A 394 -18.97 21.03 -0.57
C GLU A 394 -17.56 20.48 -0.28
N LYS A 395 -17.39 19.18 0.00
CA LYS A 395 -16.08 18.53 0.21
C LYS A 395 -15.67 17.72 -1.00
N ILE A 396 -15.47 18.39 -2.13
CA ILE A 396 -15.05 17.73 -3.37
C ILE A 396 -13.63 17.20 -3.20
N ILE A 397 -13.46 15.86 -3.15
CA ILE A 397 -12.13 15.23 -3.23
C ILE A 397 -11.67 15.36 -4.68
N TYR A 398 -10.88 16.40 -4.97
CA TYR A 398 -10.26 16.55 -6.29
C TYR A 398 -9.13 15.52 -6.45
N SER A 399 -9.35 14.53 -7.31
CA SER A 399 -8.27 13.68 -7.82
C SER A 399 -7.40 14.49 -8.79
N HIS A 400 -6.29 15.07 -8.32
CA HIS A 400 -5.38 15.80 -9.19
C HIS A 400 -4.45 14.85 -9.96
N PHE A 401 -4.84 14.52 -11.18
CA PHE A 401 -4.00 13.75 -12.11
C PHE A 401 -2.84 14.60 -12.64
N THR A 402 -1.73 14.72 -11.89
CA THR A 402 -0.47 15.23 -12.43
C THR A 402 0.27 14.10 -13.14
N CYS A 403 0.08 14.00 -14.46
CA CYS A 403 0.85 13.11 -15.32
C CYS A 403 2.26 13.69 -15.54
N ALA A 404 3.14 13.53 -14.56
CA ALA A 404 4.56 13.81 -14.70
C ALA A 404 5.35 12.49 -14.69
N THR A 405 5.18 11.65 -15.73
CA THR A 405 6.16 10.63 -16.20
C THR A 405 5.66 9.75 -17.37
N VAL A 406 4.42 9.87 -17.84
CA VAL A 406 3.92 9.04 -18.96
C VAL A 406 4.24 9.62 -20.35
N GLY A 407 4.93 10.77 -20.41
CA GLY A 407 5.32 11.40 -21.67
C GLY A 407 6.29 10.59 -22.52
N VAL A 408 7.22 9.82 -21.91
CA VAL A 408 8.33 9.22 -22.68
C VAL A 408 7.96 7.86 -23.27
N LYS A 409 7.35 6.96 -22.48
CA LYS A 409 7.00 5.61 -22.96
C LYS A 409 5.83 5.62 -23.94
N LEU A 410 4.79 6.43 -23.68
CA LEU A 410 3.67 6.57 -24.59
C LEU A 410 4.10 7.29 -25.88
N CYS A 411 4.97 8.30 -25.81
CA CYS A 411 5.52 8.92 -27.02
C CYS A 411 6.37 7.93 -27.83
N ILE A 412 7.18 7.06 -27.21
CA ILE A 412 7.97 6.06 -27.96
C ILE A 412 7.05 5.03 -28.63
N SER A 413 6.02 4.52 -27.93
CA SER A 413 5.07 3.57 -28.51
C SER A 413 4.24 4.19 -29.62
N VAL A 414 3.72 5.41 -29.41
CA VAL A 414 2.95 6.16 -30.41
C VAL A 414 3.84 6.57 -31.59
N PHE A 415 5.10 6.96 -31.36
CA PHE A 415 6.07 7.29 -32.41
C PHE A 415 6.46 6.05 -33.23
N THR A 416 6.63 4.89 -32.60
CA THR A 416 6.93 3.63 -33.31
C THR A 416 5.74 3.19 -34.17
N LEU A 417 4.51 3.33 -33.65
CA LEU A 417 3.29 3.05 -34.40
C LEU A 417 3.10 4.03 -35.56
N PHE A 418 3.34 5.33 -35.33
CA PHE A 418 3.21 6.37 -36.35
C PHE A 418 4.29 6.26 -37.43
N CYS A 419 5.55 5.96 -37.07
CA CYS A 419 6.61 5.71 -38.03
C CYS A 419 6.33 4.44 -38.85
N GLY A 420 5.77 3.39 -38.25
CA GLY A 420 5.31 2.20 -38.95
C GLY A 420 4.18 2.48 -39.95
N LEU A 421 3.16 3.23 -39.53
CA LEU A 421 2.06 3.68 -40.40
C LEU A 421 2.55 4.64 -41.51
N PHE A 422 3.54 5.48 -41.22
CA PHE A 422 4.13 6.41 -42.18
C PHE A 422 4.94 5.67 -43.25
N LEU A 423 5.77 4.70 -42.85
CA LEU A 423 6.51 3.82 -43.77
C LEU A 423 5.55 2.98 -44.62
N TYR A 424 4.53 2.37 -44.01
CA TYR A 424 3.54 1.58 -44.72
C TYR A 424 2.78 2.39 -45.78
N ASN A 425 2.31 3.59 -45.42
CA ASN A 425 1.60 4.46 -46.36
C ASN A 425 2.52 5.05 -47.44
N THR A 426 3.79 5.34 -47.11
CA THR A 426 4.78 5.82 -48.09
C THR A 426 5.14 4.73 -49.09
N ILE A 427 5.26 3.47 -48.65
CA ILE A 427 5.49 2.31 -49.51
C ILE A 427 4.27 2.07 -50.42
N ILE A 428 3.04 2.16 -49.90
CA ILE A 428 1.82 2.07 -50.73
C ILE A 428 1.75 3.19 -51.77
N LEU A 429 2.05 4.44 -51.38
CA LEU A 429 2.10 5.57 -52.32
C LEU A 429 3.19 5.39 -53.38
N PHE A 430 4.33 4.80 -53.02
CA PHE A 430 5.41 4.49 -53.97
C PHE A 430 5.01 3.36 -54.94
N ILE A 431 4.35 2.31 -54.44
CA ILE A 431 3.80 1.20 -55.26
C ILE A 431 2.71 1.71 -56.21
N LEU A 432 1.81 2.59 -55.75
CA LEU A 432 0.76 3.20 -56.58
C LEU A 432 1.33 4.18 -57.61
N TYR A 433 2.41 4.89 -57.28
CA TYR A 433 3.10 5.79 -58.20
C TYR A 433 3.86 5.02 -59.30
N TYR A 434 4.47 3.88 -58.98
CA TYR A 434 5.22 3.06 -59.94
C TYR A 434 4.32 2.21 -60.85
N ASN A 435 3.14 1.78 -60.38
CA ASN A 435 2.17 0.99 -61.16
C ASN A 435 1.25 1.80 -62.09
N GLN A 436 1.55 3.07 -62.37
CA GLN A 436 0.89 3.91 -63.40
C GLN A 436 -0.65 3.91 -63.43
N SER A 437 -1.34 3.67 -62.30
CA SER A 437 -2.79 3.48 -62.29
C SER A 437 -3.59 4.57 -61.55
N VAL A 438 -3.00 5.75 -61.30
CA VAL A 438 -3.73 6.86 -60.63
C VAL A 438 -3.42 8.22 -61.28
N ASN A 439 -4.48 8.98 -61.58
CA ASN A 439 -4.47 10.29 -62.25
C ASN A 439 -3.57 11.33 -61.53
N LYS A 440 -2.76 12.08 -62.31
CA LYS A 440 -1.78 13.09 -61.84
C LYS A 440 -2.34 14.16 -60.90
N VAL A 441 -3.64 14.45 -60.93
CA VAL A 441 -4.29 15.49 -60.13
C VAL A 441 -4.41 15.12 -58.64
N HIS A 442 -4.52 13.82 -58.30
CA HIS A 442 -4.62 13.40 -56.89
C HIS A 442 -3.26 13.39 -56.16
N VAL A 443 -2.16 13.20 -56.89
CA VAL A 443 -0.80 13.15 -56.32
C VAL A 443 -0.33 14.54 -55.86
N GLU A 444 -0.77 15.60 -56.53
CA GLU A 444 -0.36 16.97 -56.20
C GLU A 444 -1.12 17.53 -54.98
N TYR A 445 -2.37 17.11 -54.78
CA TYR A 445 -3.16 17.43 -53.60
C TYR A 445 -2.58 16.76 -52.35
N LEU A 446 -2.23 15.47 -52.43
CA LEU A 446 -1.58 14.72 -51.35
C LEU A 446 -0.19 15.30 -51.00
N LYS A 447 0.61 15.75 -51.98
CA LYS A 447 1.92 16.39 -51.71
C LYS A 447 1.80 17.69 -50.91
N LYS A 448 0.82 18.56 -51.22
CA LYS A 448 0.66 19.85 -50.54
C LYS A 448 0.14 19.70 -49.11
N THR A 449 -0.79 18.78 -48.86
CA THR A 449 -1.33 18.54 -47.52
C THR A 449 -0.30 17.86 -46.60
N PHE A 450 0.59 17.04 -47.15
CA PHE A 450 1.60 16.30 -46.40
C PHE A 450 2.83 17.14 -46.02
N LEU A 451 3.35 17.97 -46.94
CA LEU A 451 4.50 18.84 -46.67
C LEU A 451 4.18 20.00 -45.70
N GLY A 452 2.95 20.53 -45.74
CA GLY A 452 2.53 21.62 -44.84
C GLY A 452 2.39 21.17 -43.37
N ASN A 453 1.90 19.95 -43.15
CA ASN A 453 1.68 19.42 -41.79
C ASN A 453 2.96 18.86 -41.15
N CYS A 454 3.92 18.37 -41.95
CA CYS A 454 5.21 17.87 -41.43
C CYS A 454 6.17 18.98 -40.97
N PHE A 455 6.13 20.18 -41.57
CA PHE A 455 7.06 21.26 -41.23
C PHE A 455 6.71 21.97 -39.91
N PHE A 456 5.42 22.07 -39.58
CA PHE A 456 4.97 22.67 -38.31
C PHE A 456 5.18 21.75 -37.10
N PHE A 457 5.09 20.43 -37.29
CA PHE A 457 5.26 19.47 -36.18
C PHE A 457 6.73 19.20 -35.84
N THR A 458 7.63 19.25 -36.82
CA THR A 458 9.07 19.00 -36.60
C THR A 458 9.76 20.16 -35.87
N LEU A 459 9.32 21.41 -36.08
CA LEU A 459 9.90 22.58 -35.40
C LEU A 459 9.44 22.71 -33.94
N GLY A 460 8.19 22.33 -33.64
CA GLY A 460 7.67 22.34 -32.27
C GLY A 460 8.28 21.27 -31.35
N PHE A 461 8.67 20.13 -31.93
CA PHE A 461 9.28 19.02 -31.18
C PHE A 461 10.78 19.26 -30.88
N PHE A 462 11.48 20.03 -31.73
CA PHE A 462 12.90 20.34 -31.56
C PHE A 462 13.20 21.28 -30.38
N VAL A 463 12.22 22.11 -29.97
CA VAL A 463 12.36 23.03 -28.83
C VAL A 463 12.18 22.32 -27.47
N LEU A 464 11.56 21.14 -27.45
CA LEU A 464 11.28 20.36 -26.24
C LEU A 464 12.41 19.40 -25.81
N LEU A 465 13.44 19.22 -26.64
CA LEU A 465 14.48 18.20 -26.45
C LEU A 465 15.91 18.78 -26.38
N SER A 466 16.06 19.95 -25.77
CA SER A 466 17.37 20.41 -25.34
C SER A 466 17.75 19.76 -24.00
N ASP A 467 18.51 18.67 -24.13
CA ASP A 467 19.65 18.28 -23.28
C ASP A 467 19.50 17.05 -22.34
N THR A 468 20.15 15.95 -22.74
CA THR A 468 21.06 15.14 -21.91
C THR A 468 21.65 14.00 -22.77
N GLU A 469 22.98 13.88 -22.77
CA GLU A 469 23.79 13.06 -23.70
C GLU A 469 23.41 11.58 -23.81
N ASN A 470 22.70 11.00 -22.83
CA ASN A 470 22.24 9.62 -22.83
C ASN A 470 21.29 9.30 -23.99
N ILE A 471 20.51 10.29 -24.46
CA ILE A 471 19.58 10.11 -25.57
C ILE A 471 20.35 9.93 -26.89
N ARG A 472 21.47 10.65 -27.10
CA ARG A 472 22.27 10.53 -28.33
C ARG A 472 22.91 9.15 -28.49
N PHE A 473 23.38 8.55 -27.41
CA PHE A 473 24.01 7.22 -27.45
C PHE A 473 23.02 6.11 -27.81
N VAL A 474 21.83 6.14 -27.18
CA VAL A 474 20.76 5.16 -27.43
C VAL A 474 20.21 5.31 -28.86
N PHE A 475 20.01 6.54 -29.34
CA PHE A 475 19.54 6.77 -30.71
C PHE A 475 20.57 6.37 -31.77
N ALA A 476 21.87 6.53 -31.52
CA ALA A 476 22.91 6.05 -32.45
C ALA A 476 22.90 4.52 -32.56
N ALA A 477 22.83 3.81 -31.43
CA ALA A 477 22.80 2.35 -31.41
C ALA A 477 21.54 1.76 -32.07
N VAL A 478 20.37 2.38 -31.83
CA VAL A 478 19.09 1.94 -32.41
C VAL A 478 19.03 2.24 -33.91
N LYS A 479 19.50 3.43 -34.33
CA LYS A 479 19.60 3.81 -35.75
C LYS A 479 20.47 2.82 -36.53
N ASP A 480 21.65 2.48 -36.01
CA ASP A 480 22.58 1.59 -36.71
C ASP A 480 22.04 0.16 -36.79
N THR A 481 21.35 -0.31 -35.74
CA THR A 481 20.73 -1.64 -35.71
C THR A 481 19.55 -1.78 -36.69
N ILE A 482 18.70 -0.75 -36.76
CA ILE A 482 17.55 -0.71 -37.67
C ILE A 482 18.02 -0.54 -39.11
N LEU A 483 19.04 0.29 -39.35
CA LEU A 483 19.61 0.48 -40.69
C LEU A 483 20.27 -0.81 -41.19
N GLN A 484 21.04 -1.52 -40.35
CA GLN A 484 21.65 -2.79 -40.74
C GLN A 484 20.62 -3.92 -40.94
N SER A 485 19.56 -3.99 -40.15
CA SER A 485 18.48 -4.98 -40.37
C SER A 485 17.76 -4.73 -41.69
N ASN A 486 17.40 -3.48 -41.99
CA ASN A 486 16.71 -3.16 -43.24
C ASN A 486 17.62 -3.34 -44.46
N LEU A 487 18.91 -2.99 -44.38
CA LEU A 487 19.84 -3.22 -45.50
C LEU A 487 20.01 -4.71 -45.84
N LYS A 488 19.97 -5.60 -44.83
CA LYS A 488 19.96 -7.05 -45.03
C LYS A 488 18.65 -7.57 -45.60
N GLU A 489 17.52 -7.04 -45.14
CA GLU A 489 16.19 -7.50 -45.58
C GLU A 489 15.89 -7.13 -47.04
N TYR A 490 16.50 -6.06 -47.55
CA TYR A 490 16.34 -5.59 -48.93
C TYR A 490 17.57 -5.86 -49.83
N ASN A 491 18.55 -6.68 -49.42
CA ASN A 491 19.76 -7.03 -50.19
C ASN A 491 20.56 -5.81 -50.71
N LEU A 492 20.71 -4.78 -49.89
CA LEU A 492 21.46 -3.57 -50.24
C LEU A 492 22.86 -3.50 -49.56
N VAL A 493 23.21 -4.51 -48.74
CA VAL A 493 24.57 -4.87 -48.31
C VAL A 493 24.67 -6.40 -48.17
#